data_AF-A0A660QPK3-F1
#
_entry.id   AF-A0A660QPK3-F1
#
_cell.length_a   1.000
_cell.length_b   1.000
_cell.length_c   1.000
_cell.angle_alpha   90.00
_cell.angle_beta   90.00
_cell.angle_gamma   90.00
#
_symmetry.space_group_name_H-M   'P 1'
#
loop_
_entity.id
_entity.type
_entity.pdbx_description
1 polymer ?
#
loop_
_entity_poly.entity_id
_entity_poly.type
_entity_poly.pdbx_seq_one_letter_code
_entity_poly.pdbx_strand_id
1 'polypeptide(L)'
;MSKDRTRGHARYDMVELNFLEKISVRLPEDIEVLQALAELYTKTGKYEKGLAVDLQVSQLLPNDDLVWYNLGCSHALTRHFDEAFEALAKAIDLGYGDYDWMKTDPDLANLNADPRFESLLNWLYTVCSEGEM
;
A
#
# COMPACT_ATOMS: atom_id res chain seq x y z
N MET A 1 -8.79 -25.36 -20.83
CA MET A 1 -9.15 -24.05 -21.39
C MET A 1 -8.99 -22.99 -20.30
N SER A 2 -7.78 -22.46 -20.04
CA SER A 2 -7.59 -21.50 -18.93
C SER A 2 -6.50 -20.43 -19.11
N LYS A 3 -5.80 -20.35 -20.25
CA LYS A 3 -4.73 -19.35 -20.46
C LYS A 3 -5.20 -18.00 -21.05
N ASP A 4 -6.48 -17.90 -21.41
CA ASP A 4 -7.00 -16.77 -22.20
C ASP A 4 -7.64 -15.67 -21.33
N ARG A 5 -8.23 -16.06 -20.18
CA ARG A 5 -8.93 -15.14 -19.28
C ARG A 5 -7.99 -14.19 -18.53
N THR A 6 -6.81 -14.69 -18.14
CA THR A 6 -5.75 -13.93 -17.47
C THR A 6 -5.07 -12.92 -18.40
N ARG A 7 -4.93 -13.26 -19.69
CA ARG A 7 -4.38 -12.35 -20.71
C ARG A 7 -5.30 -11.17 -21.00
N GLY A 8 -6.61 -11.38 -20.94
CA GLY A 8 -7.61 -10.32 -21.06
C GLY A 8 -7.43 -9.26 -19.97
N HIS A 9 -7.38 -9.68 -18.70
CA HIS A 9 -7.23 -8.75 -17.57
C HIS A 9 -5.91 -7.97 -17.60
N ALA A 10 -4.78 -8.64 -17.83
CA ALA A 10 -3.49 -7.97 -17.94
C ALA A 10 -3.49 -6.89 -19.05
N ARG A 11 -4.20 -7.12 -20.16
CA ARG A 11 -4.33 -6.13 -21.23
C ARG A 11 -5.17 -4.92 -20.81
N TYR A 12 -6.24 -5.13 -20.05
CA TYR A 12 -7.05 -4.03 -19.52
C TYR A 12 -6.28 -3.19 -18.50
N ASP A 13 -5.59 -3.84 -17.56
CA ASP A 13 -4.76 -3.16 -16.56
C ASP A 13 -3.68 -2.30 -17.23
N MET A 14 -3.07 -2.78 -18.32
CA MET A 14 -2.09 -1.98 -19.08
C MET A 14 -2.72 -0.79 -19.81
N VAL A 15 -3.93 -0.92 -20.35
CA VAL A 15 -4.63 0.20 -21.01
C VAL A 15 -5.03 1.25 -19.99
N GLU A 16 -5.60 0.82 -18.87
CA GLU A 16 -6.01 1.69 -17.77
C GLU A 16 -4.81 2.42 -17.15
N LEU A 17 -3.71 1.70 -16.91
CA LEU A 17 -2.49 2.30 -16.41
C LEU A 17 -1.95 3.39 -17.34
N ASN A 18 -1.88 3.12 -18.65
CA ASN A 18 -1.43 4.12 -19.63
C ASN A 18 -2.37 5.33 -19.70
N PHE A 19 -3.65 5.14 -19.41
CA PHE A 19 -4.62 6.22 -19.34
C PHE A 19 -4.37 7.07 -18.08
N LEU A 20 -4.29 6.46 -16.90
CA LEU A 20 -4.04 7.16 -15.64
C LEU A 20 -2.68 7.87 -15.63
N GLU A 21 -1.63 7.29 -16.19
CA GLU A 21 -0.33 7.97 -16.34
C GLU A 21 -0.42 9.28 -17.14
N LYS A 22 -1.34 9.38 -18.11
CA LYS A 22 -1.57 10.62 -18.87
C LYS A 22 -2.46 11.62 -18.12
N ILE A 23 -3.35 11.14 -17.27
CA ILE A 23 -4.22 11.98 -16.45
C ILE A 23 -3.41 12.59 -15.29
N SER A 24 -2.55 11.81 -14.63
CA SER A 24 -1.71 12.30 -13.53
C SER A 24 -0.78 13.44 -13.97
N VAL A 25 -0.30 13.44 -15.22
CA VAL A 25 0.47 14.58 -15.76
C VAL A 25 -0.35 15.89 -15.81
N ARG A 26 -1.66 15.81 -16.03
CA ARG A 26 -2.55 16.98 -16.08
C ARG A 26 -3.11 17.36 -14.71
N LEU A 27 -3.21 16.39 -13.83
CA LEU A 27 -3.79 16.48 -12.49
C LEU A 27 -2.78 15.89 -11.49
N PRO A 28 -1.64 16.56 -11.26
CA PRO A 28 -0.51 15.96 -10.54
C PRO A 28 -0.78 15.70 -9.07
N GLU A 29 -1.73 16.38 -8.45
CA GLU A 29 -2.05 16.26 -7.02
C GLU A 29 -3.49 15.75 -6.78
N ASP A 30 -4.14 15.24 -7.84
CA ASP A 30 -5.47 14.67 -7.71
C ASP A 30 -5.37 13.30 -7.02
N ILE A 31 -5.83 13.24 -5.77
CA ILE A 31 -5.70 12.07 -4.89
C ILE A 31 -6.33 10.83 -5.49
N GLU A 32 -7.52 10.93 -6.10
CA GLU A 32 -8.22 9.78 -6.66
C GLU A 32 -7.43 9.18 -7.82
N VAL A 33 -6.89 10.04 -8.69
CA VAL A 33 -6.02 9.60 -9.80
C VAL A 33 -4.74 8.96 -9.27
N LEU A 34 -4.09 9.56 -8.27
CA LEU A 34 -2.85 9.05 -7.69
C LEU A 34 -3.07 7.69 -7.00
N GLN A 35 -4.11 7.55 -6.18
CA GLN A 35 -4.42 6.29 -5.50
C GLN A 35 -4.73 5.16 -6.49
N ALA A 36 -5.56 5.43 -7.51
CA ALA A 36 -5.84 4.44 -8.56
C ALA A 36 -4.57 4.07 -9.36
N LEU A 37 -3.66 5.02 -9.56
CA LEU A 37 -2.39 4.80 -10.26
C LEU A 37 -1.43 3.94 -9.41
N ALA A 38 -1.32 4.18 -8.10
CA ALA A 38 -0.52 3.38 -7.18
C ALA A 38 -1.01 1.93 -7.14
N GLU A 39 -2.33 1.71 -7.00
CA GLU A 39 -2.94 0.38 -7.00
C GLU A 39 -2.62 -0.39 -8.30
N LEU A 40 -2.77 0.26 -9.47
CA LEU A 40 -2.42 -0.37 -10.74
C LEU A 40 -0.92 -0.64 -10.90
N TYR A 41 -0.05 0.21 -10.33
CA TYR A 41 1.37 -0.07 -10.32
C TYR A 41 1.69 -1.32 -9.50
N THR A 42 1.10 -1.46 -8.31
CA THR A 42 1.23 -2.67 -7.49
C THR A 42 0.71 -3.90 -8.24
N LYS A 43 -0.52 -3.84 -8.76
CA LYS A 43 -1.14 -4.94 -9.50
C LYS A 43 -0.35 -5.36 -10.75
N THR A 44 0.33 -4.43 -11.41
CA THR A 44 1.14 -4.70 -12.60
C THR A 44 2.62 -4.95 -12.31
N GLY A 45 3.01 -5.07 -11.05
CA GLY A 45 4.37 -5.39 -10.62
C GLY A 45 5.38 -4.25 -10.79
N LYS A 46 4.91 -3.01 -10.93
CA LYS A 46 5.75 -1.81 -11.09
C LYS A 46 5.93 -1.12 -9.74
N TYR A 47 6.39 -1.88 -8.75
CA TYR A 47 6.41 -1.45 -7.35
C TYR A 47 7.17 -0.13 -7.12
N GLU A 48 8.30 0.09 -7.80
CA GLU A 48 9.05 1.35 -7.62
C GLU A 48 8.29 2.59 -8.08
N LYS A 49 7.42 2.44 -9.09
CA LYS A 49 6.54 3.53 -9.51
C LYS A 49 5.39 3.73 -8.53
N GLY A 50 4.83 2.63 -7.99
CA GLY A 50 3.82 2.67 -6.94
C GLY A 50 4.33 3.41 -5.71
N LEU A 51 5.52 3.02 -5.23
CA LEU A 51 6.19 3.68 -4.11
C LEU A 51 6.37 5.19 -4.33
N ALA A 52 6.79 5.62 -5.52
CA ALA A 52 6.94 7.04 -5.82
C ALA A 52 5.61 7.80 -5.71
N VAL A 53 4.49 7.17 -6.11
CA VAL A 53 3.15 7.75 -5.99
C VAL A 53 2.69 7.76 -4.53
N ASP A 54 2.87 6.68 -3.77
CA ASP A 54 2.47 6.64 -2.36
C ASP A 54 3.27 7.61 -1.48
N LEU A 55 4.55 7.82 -1.80
CA LEU A 55 5.36 8.88 -1.18
C LEU A 55 4.78 10.27 -1.45
N GLN A 56 4.22 10.51 -2.64
CA GLN A 56 3.55 11.76 -2.97
C GLN A 56 2.21 11.88 -2.22
N VAL A 57 1.39 10.82 -2.22
CA VAL A 57 0.07 10.82 -1.56
C VAL A 57 0.22 11.01 -0.04
N SER A 58 1.23 10.40 0.59
CA SER A 58 1.53 10.61 2.02
C SER A 58 1.94 12.04 2.37
N GLN A 59 2.49 12.80 1.42
CA GLN A 59 2.77 14.24 1.63
C GLN A 59 1.50 15.08 1.52
N LEU A 60 0.57 14.71 0.65
CA LEU A 60 -0.71 15.40 0.46
C LEU A 60 -1.70 15.10 1.59
N LEU A 61 -1.65 13.87 2.13
CA LEU A 61 -2.53 13.36 3.18
C LEU A 61 -1.72 12.86 4.38
N PRO A 62 -1.00 13.74 5.10
CA PRO A 62 -0.04 13.33 6.14
C PRO A 62 -0.67 12.72 7.39
N ASN A 63 -1.99 12.85 7.55
CA ASN A 63 -2.75 12.38 8.72
C ASN A 63 -3.76 11.27 8.37
N ASP A 64 -3.66 10.69 7.18
CA ASP A 64 -4.54 9.59 6.74
C ASP A 64 -3.84 8.25 6.99
N ASP A 65 -4.42 7.44 7.87
CA ASP A 65 -3.88 6.16 8.34
C ASP A 65 -3.74 5.14 7.20
N LEU A 66 -4.74 5.05 6.32
CA LEU A 66 -4.73 4.16 5.15
C LEU A 66 -3.62 4.53 4.17
N VAL A 67 -3.34 5.82 3.98
CA VAL A 67 -2.24 6.27 3.13
C VAL A 67 -0.88 5.81 3.70
N TRP A 68 -0.67 5.91 5.01
CA TRP A 68 0.56 5.43 5.64
C TRP A 68 0.66 3.89 5.62
N TYR A 69 -0.46 3.18 5.75
CA TYR A 69 -0.49 1.73 5.58
C TYR A 69 -0.05 1.31 4.18
N ASN A 70 -0.65 1.91 3.15
CA ASN A 70 -0.31 1.62 1.74
C ASN A 70 1.15 1.97 1.43
N LEU A 71 1.67 3.07 1.97
CA LEU A 71 3.09 3.40 1.85
C LEU A 71 3.98 2.33 2.49
N GLY A 72 3.58 1.80 3.65
CA GLY A 72 4.21 0.65 4.29
C GLY A 72 4.25 -0.59 3.39
N CYS A 73 3.14 -0.94 2.74
CA CYS A 73 3.06 -2.02 1.76
C CYS A 73 4.00 -1.78 0.56
N SER A 74 4.00 -0.56 0.01
CA SER A 74 4.89 -0.19 -1.09
C SER A 74 6.38 -0.28 -0.72
N HIS A 75 6.76 0.16 0.47
CA HIS A 75 8.12 -0.02 0.98
C HIS A 75 8.48 -1.51 1.17
N ALA A 76 7.54 -2.32 1.70
CA ALA A 76 7.73 -3.75 1.84
C ALA A 76 7.98 -4.41 0.48
N LEU A 77 7.10 -4.19 -0.51
CA LEU A 77 7.21 -4.75 -1.88
C LEU A 77 8.54 -4.39 -2.58
N THR A 78 9.08 -3.22 -2.27
CA THR A 78 10.35 -2.69 -2.82
C THR A 78 11.56 -3.00 -1.93
N ARG A 79 11.35 -3.76 -0.85
CA ARG A 79 12.37 -4.25 0.10
C ARG A 79 13.08 -3.17 0.93
N HIS A 80 12.44 -2.01 1.09
CA HIS A 80 12.84 -0.95 2.01
C HIS A 80 12.22 -1.24 3.39
N PHE A 81 12.73 -2.26 4.07
CA PHE A 81 12.05 -2.82 5.25
C PHE A 81 12.01 -1.87 6.44
N ASP A 82 13.05 -1.06 6.64
CA ASP A 82 13.09 -0.12 7.76
C ASP A 82 12.02 0.96 7.58
N GLU A 83 11.93 1.52 6.37
CA GLU A 83 10.91 2.49 5.98
C GLU A 83 9.50 1.89 5.99
N ALA A 84 9.35 0.61 5.65
CA ALA A 84 8.08 -0.10 5.76
C ALA A 84 7.58 -0.12 7.20
N PHE A 85 8.44 -0.48 8.16
CA PHE A 85 8.07 -0.49 9.57
C PHE A 85 7.77 0.91 10.12
N GLU A 86 8.52 1.93 9.70
CA GLU A 86 8.23 3.33 10.08
C GLU A 86 6.87 3.78 9.57
N ALA A 87 6.53 3.49 8.31
CA ALA A 87 5.25 3.86 7.72
C ALA A 87 4.07 3.11 8.36
N LEU A 88 4.20 1.79 8.56
CA LEU A 88 3.16 0.99 9.21
C LEU A 88 2.95 1.41 10.67
N ALA A 89 4.02 1.72 11.40
CA ALA A 89 3.92 2.23 12.76
C ALA A 89 3.14 3.56 12.80
N LYS A 90 3.45 4.46 11.87
CA LYS A 90 2.73 5.72 11.74
C LYS A 90 1.25 5.52 11.37
N ALA A 91 0.92 4.52 10.55
CA ALA A 91 -0.46 4.17 10.25
C ALA A 91 -1.23 3.80 11.53
N ILE A 92 -0.64 2.96 12.40
CA ILE A 92 -1.23 2.56 13.69
C ILE A 92 -1.43 3.79 14.60
N ASP A 93 -0.42 4.66 14.71
CA ASP A 93 -0.53 5.90 15.49
C ASP A 93 -1.64 6.84 15.00
N LEU A 94 -1.95 6.81 13.69
CA LEU A 94 -3.02 7.59 13.07
C LEU A 94 -4.40 6.92 13.16
N GLY A 95 -4.48 5.69 13.64
CA GLY A 95 -5.74 4.98 13.88
C GLY A 95 -5.98 3.75 13.01
N TYR A 96 -5.00 3.30 12.21
CA TYR A 96 -5.13 2.07 11.44
C TYR A 96 -5.36 0.89 12.39
N GLY A 97 -6.48 0.18 12.19
CA GLY A 97 -6.97 -0.82 13.14
C GLY A 97 -7.21 -2.23 12.58
N ASP A 98 -6.97 -2.47 11.29
CA ASP A 98 -7.30 -3.76 10.66
C ASP A 98 -6.17 -4.80 10.88
N TYR A 99 -6.15 -5.36 12.09
CA TYR A 99 -5.19 -6.38 12.51
C TYR A 99 -5.23 -7.63 11.61
N ASP A 100 -6.43 -8.13 11.31
CA ASP A 100 -6.59 -9.38 10.56
C ASP A 100 -6.10 -9.21 9.12
N TRP A 101 -6.36 -8.05 8.51
CA TRP A 101 -5.80 -7.72 7.20
C TRP A 101 -4.28 -7.58 7.25
N MET A 102 -3.72 -6.72 8.11
CA MET A 102 -2.26 -6.50 8.17
C MET A 102 -1.49 -7.81 8.33
N LYS A 103 -2.00 -8.73 9.16
CA LYS A 103 -1.38 -10.04 9.39
C LYS A 103 -1.35 -10.95 8.17
N THR A 104 -2.32 -10.81 7.26
CA THR A 104 -2.50 -11.71 6.11
C THR A 104 -2.23 -11.05 4.76
N ASP A 105 -1.92 -9.76 4.76
CA ASP A 105 -1.66 -8.99 3.55
C ASP A 105 -0.46 -9.57 2.77
N PRO A 106 -0.67 -10.01 1.51
CA PRO A 106 0.41 -10.56 0.70
C PRO A 106 1.54 -9.56 0.41
N ASP A 107 1.27 -8.25 0.43
CA ASP A 107 2.28 -7.22 0.18
C ASP A 107 3.28 -7.11 1.33
N LEU A 108 2.86 -7.52 2.54
CA LEU A 108 3.68 -7.56 3.75
C LEU A 108 4.30 -8.94 4.00
N ALA A 109 4.08 -9.92 3.11
CA ALA A 109 4.52 -11.29 3.33
C ALA A 109 6.04 -11.46 3.53
N ASN A 110 6.83 -10.53 2.99
CA ASN A 110 8.29 -10.51 3.15
C ASN A 110 8.76 -9.97 4.52
N LEU A 111 7.87 -9.33 5.30
CA LEU A 111 8.15 -8.89 6.66
C LEU A 111 7.94 -10.01 7.69
N ASN A 112 7.23 -11.08 7.35
CA ASN A 112 6.93 -12.20 8.26
C ASN A 112 8.15 -12.86 8.91
N ALA A 113 9.32 -12.79 8.25
CA ALA A 113 10.56 -13.35 8.80
C ALA A 113 11.27 -12.40 9.78
N ASP A 114 10.88 -11.12 9.81
CA ASP A 114 11.47 -10.09 10.67
C ASP A 114 10.73 -10.02 12.02
N PRO A 115 11.41 -10.19 13.17
CA PRO A 115 10.77 -10.13 14.49
C PRO A 115 10.05 -8.81 14.79
N ARG A 116 10.40 -7.72 14.09
CA ARG A 116 9.70 -6.44 14.21
C ARG A 116 8.25 -6.52 13.76
N PHE A 117 7.91 -7.40 12.81
CA PHE A 117 6.54 -7.54 12.33
C PHE A 117 5.62 -8.14 13.39
N GLU A 118 6.08 -9.17 14.11
CA GLU A 118 5.35 -9.70 15.27
C GLU A 118 5.19 -8.65 16.38
N SER A 119 6.21 -7.82 16.60
CA SER A 119 6.15 -6.72 17.58
C SER A 119 5.11 -5.66 17.18
N LEU A 120 5.08 -5.29 15.89
CA LEU A 120 4.11 -4.36 15.31
C LEU A 120 2.68 -4.89 15.42
N LEU A 121 2.44 -6.16 15.07
CA LEU A 121 1.13 -6.80 15.17
C LEU A 121 0.62 -6.86 16.61
N ASN A 122 1.48 -7.17 17.57
CA ASN A 122 1.12 -7.15 18.99
C ASN A 122 0.73 -5.75 19.48
N TRP A 123 1.45 -4.73 19.01
CA TRP A 123 1.10 -3.35 19.29
C TRP A 123 -0.27 -2.97 18.70
N LEU A 124 -0.49 -3.26 17.41
CA LEU A 124 -1.78 -3.05 16.74
C LEU A 124 -2.94 -3.74 17.50
N TYR A 125 -2.76 -5.01 17.87
CA TYR A 125 -3.77 -5.76 18.63
C TYR A 125 -4.11 -5.09 19.97
N THR A 126 -3.09 -4.58 20.67
CA THR A 126 -3.27 -3.88 21.95
C THR A 126 -4.09 -2.60 21.76
N VAL A 127 -3.71 -1.77 20.78
CA VAL A 127 -4.42 -0.51 20.47
C VAL A 127 -5.88 -0.76 20.10
N CYS A 128 -6.17 -1.78 19.28
CA CYS A 128 -7.54 -2.14 18.93
C CYS A 128 -8.35 -2.65 20.14
N SER A 129 -7.73 -3.43 21.03
CA SER A 129 -8.41 -3.97 22.21
C SER A 129 -8.70 -2.93 23.30
N GLU A 130 -7.88 -1.87 23.39
CA GLU A 130 -8.08 -0.79 24.36
C GLU A 130 -9.11 0.25 23.90
N GLY A 131 -9.30 0.42 22.59
CA GLY A 131 -10.29 1.35 22.02
C GLY A 131 -11.76 0.89 22.12
N GLU A 132 -12.01 -0.34 22.59
CA GLU A 132 -13.35 -0.91 22.79
C GLU A 132 -13.88 -0.72 24.23
N MET A 133 -13.10 -0.13 25.15
CA MET A 133 -13.48 0.16 26.55
C MET A 133 -13.82 1.63 26.78
#